data_AF-A0AAW4N3S9-F1
#
_entry.id   AF-A0AAW4N3S9-F1
#
_cell.length_a   1.000
_cell.length_b   1.000
_cell.length_c   1.000
_cell.angle_alpha   90.00
_cell.angle_beta   90.00
_cell.angle_gamma   90.00
#
_symmetry.space_group_name_H-M   'P 1'
#
loop_
_entity.id
_entity.type
_entity.pdbx_description
1 polymer ?
#
loop_
_entity_poly.entity_id
_entity_poly.type
_entity_poly.pdbx_seq_one_letter_code
_entity_poly.pdbx_strand_id
1 'polypeptide(L)'
;MKKIYSFIIMALMLCVGFASCSHEEDDLFGESAAQRLNKSVDKYQKLLTSSENGWVMEFLPSDGSYGGFIYTAKFGDEDVSMASDLTLYSDTEEWPAGTVLSSKYSVKAEQGVILTFDTYNLLFHFFSEPQGSSDVDGYESDYEFTFLKTSEDQDTIYLRGKKYENILKMYKLKDTDAETFIKKTVEMSENLSKVNYQFLKIGNKEYPVDIEGKTIYINDIDSTDLELNVPMFYTPEGFHFYEPISVGGKSFQYFKYDEATGNIVADDNQSSIDLPSATEQFLNPKLNWNFDGEDMCDGLKELYDKLPEMSSSYTFEGAYIGKSTASFDFGMGYDMIIGINWNLELFGTQFSSSANYGVDLSYDEAAGVIGIKGLGEGSGFTSSSKNKVAAPFVDYILDNAPYKATFNDGKIKTQVKLESTKDPSVWFTLKL
;
A
#
# COMPACT_ATOMS: atom_id res chain seq x y z
N MET A 1 64.83 11.78 -65.48
CA MET A 1 64.79 10.91 -64.29
C MET A 1 63.64 11.24 -63.32
N LYS A 2 63.30 12.50 -63.02
CA LYS A 2 62.22 12.85 -62.05
C LYS A 2 60.79 12.37 -62.41
N LYS A 3 60.44 12.22 -63.70
CA LYS A 3 59.09 11.77 -64.12
C LYS A 3 58.84 10.26 -63.94
N ILE A 4 59.89 9.43 -63.98
CA ILE A 4 59.78 7.96 -63.81
C ILE A 4 59.58 7.61 -62.33
N TYR A 5 60.27 8.27 -61.41
CA TYR A 5 60.07 8.05 -59.98
C TYR A 5 58.67 8.48 -59.52
N SER A 6 58.09 9.52 -60.12
CA SER A 6 56.72 9.94 -59.82
C SER A 6 55.67 8.91 -60.25
N PHE A 7 55.88 8.22 -61.37
CA PHE A 7 54.99 7.14 -61.83
C PHE A 7 55.16 5.87 -60.98
N ILE A 8 56.39 5.54 -60.56
CA ILE A 8 56.67 4.40 -59.69
C ILE A 8 56.08 4.63 -58.29
N ILE A 9 56.20 5.83 -57.73
CA ILE A 9 55.63 6.19 -56.42
C ILE A 9 54.09 6.19 -56.47
N MET A 10 53.49 6.64 -57.57
CA MET A 10 52.03 6.61 -57.74
C MET A 10 51.51 5.18 -57.94
N ALA A 11 52.25 4.32 -58.64
CA ALA A 11 51.94 2.89 -58.77
C ALA A 11 52.11 2.14 -57.43
N LEU A 12 53.14 2.48 -56.63
CA LEU A 12 53.34 1.91 -55.30
C LEU A 12 52.22 2.32 -54.33
N MET A 13 51.78 3.58 -54.36
CA MET A 13 50.64 4.05 -53.55
C MET A 13 49.32 3.38 -53.93
N LEU A 14 49.10 3.11 -55.22
CA LEU A 14 47.95 2.35 -55.70
C LEU A 14 47.97 0.89 -55.23
N CYS A 15 49.14 0.24 -55.15
CA CYS A 15 49.26 -1.13 -54.65
C CYS A 15 49.08 -1.26 -53.12
N VAL A 16 49.46 -0.24 -52.34
CA VAL A 16 49.28 -0.23 -50.87
C VAL A 16 47.83 0.11 -50.48
N GLY A 17 47.07 0.80 -51.34
CA GLY A 17 45.66 1.12 -51.11
C GLY A 17 44.70 -0.10 -51.16
N PHE A 18 45.06 -1.18 -51.86
CA PHE A 18 44.23 -2.40 -51.93
C PHE A 18 44.49 -3.42 -50.82
N ALA A 19 45.54 -3.22 -50.00
CA ALA A 19 45.81 -4.06 -48.83
C ALA A 19 45.10 -3.55 -47.56
N SER A 20 44.41 -2.40 -47.61
CA SER A 20 43.77 -1.77 -46.46
C SER A 20 42.31 -2.18 -46.24
N CYS A 21 41.76 -3.11 -47.02
CA CYS A 21 40.39 -3.61 -46.87
C CYS A 21 40.32 -5.13 -46.72
N SER A 22 41.17 -5.72 -45.88
CA SER A 22 40.82 -6.98 -45.21
C SER A 22 40.69 -6.73 -43.70
N HIS A 23 39.67 -5.96 -43.32
CA HIS A 23 39.07 -6.12 -42.00
C HIS A 23 38.04 -7.26 -42.13
N GLU A 24 38.52 -8.49 -42.28
CA GLU A 24 37.78 -9.63 -41.74
C GLU A 24 38.10 -9.61 -40.25
N GLU A 25 37.42 -8.75 -39.49
CA GLU A 25 37.30 -9.01 -38.06
C GLU A 25 36.48 -10.29 -37.96
N ASP A 26 37.03 -11.30 -37.27
CA ASP A 26 36.28 -12.50 -36.95
C ASP A 26 34.96 -12.07 -36.29
N ASP A 27 33.84 -12.52 -36.84
CA ASP A 27 32.53 -12.17 -36.30
C ASP A 27 32.50 -12.61 -34.84
N LEU A 28 32.44 -11.64 -33.91
CA LEU A 28 32.40 -11.89 -32.45
C LEU A 28 31.24 -12.83 -32.08
N PHE A 29 30.24 -12.96 -32.95
CA PHE A 29 29.10 -13.82 -32.80
C PHE A 29 28.81 -14.57 -34.11
N GLY A 30 28.68 -15.90 -34.07
CA GLY A 30 28.38 -16.70 -35.29
C GLY A 30 26.99 -16.52 -35.92
N GLU A 31 26.17 -15.60 -35.42
CA GLU A 31 24.81 -15.33 -35.90
C GLU A 31 24.57 -13.83 -35.98
N SER A 32 23.75 -13.37 -36.94
CA SER A 32 23.46 -11.95 -37.10
C SER A 32 22.73 -11.36 -35.88
N ALA A 33 22.89 -10.06 -35.62
CA ALA A 33 22.19 -9.38 -34.54
C ALA A 33 20.66 -9.57 -34.57
N ALA A 34 20.07 -9.58 -35.78
CA ALA A 34 18.64 -9.83 -35.97
C ALA A 34 18.23 -11.26 -35.58
N GLN A 35 19.03 -12.27 -35.94
CA GLN A 35 18.77 -13.66 -35.51
C GLN A 35 18.85 -13.82 -33.99
N ARG A 36 19.84 -13.19 -33.34
CA ARG A 36 19.97 -13.23 -31.88
C ARG A 36 18.79 -12.55 -31.17
N LEU A 37 18.31 -11.42 -31.71
CA LEU A 37 17.13 -10.72 -31.17
C LEU A 37 15.86 -11.55 -31.32
N ASN A 38 15.60 -12.13 -32.50
CA ASN A 38 14.43 -12.99 -32.71
C ASN A 38 14.44 -14.23 -31.81
N LYS A 39 15.61 -14.86 -31.63
CA LYS A 39 15.76 -15.96 -30.66
C LYS A 39 15.47 -15.52 -29.22
N SER A 40 15.83 -14.29 -28.86
CA SER A 40 15.57 -13.75 -27.53
C SER A 40 14.09 -13.44 -27.33
N VAL A 41 13.39 -12.95 -28.36
CA VAL A 41 11.92 -12.81 -28.37
C VAL A 41 11.26 -14.16 -28.12
N ASP A 42 11.60 -15.19 -28.90
CA ASP A 42 11.05 -16.54 -28.73
C ASP A 42 11.35 -17.13 -27.33
N LYS A 43 12.56 -16.88 -26.83
CA LYS A 43 12.98 -17.31 -25.48
C LYS A 43 12.08 -16.69 -24.41
N TYR A 44 11.91 -15.36 -24.45
CA TYR A 44 11.14 -14.66 -23.42
C TYR A 44 9.64 -14.92 -23.52
N GLN A 45 9.09 -15.05 -24.73
CA GLN A 45 7.71 -15.46 -24.93
C GLN A 45 7.46 -16.83 -24.25
N LYS A 46 8.32 -17.81 -24.51
CA LYS A 46 8.23 -19.14 -23.87
C LYS A 46 8.43 -19.07 -22.36
N LEU A 47 9.31 -18.19 -21.88
CA LEU A 47 9.55 -18.05 -20.46
C LEU A 47 8.30 -17.52 -19.75
N LEU A 48 7.71 -16.45 -20.25
CA LEU A 48 6.49 -15.86 -19.68
C LEU A 48 5.36 -16.89 -19.59
N THR A 49 5.13 -17.66 -20.66
CA THR A 49 4.08 -18.69 -20.71
C THR A 49 4.45 -20.02 -20.04
N SER A 50 5.70 -20.19 -19.57
CA SER A 50 6.13 -21.41 -18.89
C SER A 50 5.59 -21.57 -17.47
N SER A 51 5.06 -20.49 -16.87
CA SER A 51 4.52 -20.54 -15.52
C SER A 51 3.04 -20.91 -15.50
N GLU A 52 2.74 -22.13 -15.06
CA GLU A 52 1.35 -22.62 -14.94
C GLU A 52 0.51 -21.81 -13.95
N ASN A 53 1.13 -21.41 -12.83
CA ASN A 53 0.50 -20.64 -11.76
C ASN A 53 0.59 -19.11 -11.98
N GLY A 54 1.34 -18.68 -13.00
CA GLY A 54 1.58 -17.27 -13.30
C GLY A 54 2.82 -16.71 -12.61
N TRP A 55 2.94 -15.40 -12.65
CA TRP A 55 4.04 -14.63 -12.10
C TRP A 55 3.49 -13.65 -11.07
N VAL A 56 4.31 -13.29 -10.10
CA VAL A 56 4.11 -12.05 -9.36
C VAL A 56 5.04 -11.00 -9.93
N MET A 57 4.60 -9.76 -9.90
CA MET A 57 5.26 -8.56 -10.41
C MET A 57 5.33 -7.56 -9.26
N GLU A 58 6.54 -7.30 -8.78
CA GLU A 58 6.86 -6.17 -7.91
C GLU A 58 7.07 -4.94 -8.80
N PHE A 59 6.21 -3.93 -8.62
CA PHE A 59 6.23 -2.71 -9.41
C PHE A 59 6.36 -1.44 -8.54
N LEU A 60 7.34 -0.60 -8.87
CA LEU A 60 7.54 0.72 -8.25
C LEU A 60 7.22 1.82 -9.27
N PRO A 61 6.05 2.48 -9.19
CA PRO A 61 5.75 3.64 -10.02
C PRO A 61 6.57 4.87 -9.59
N SER A 62 6.83 5.78 -10.53
CA SER A 62 7.74 6.93 -10.36
C SER A 62 9.08 6.49 -9.73
N ASP A 63 9.54 7.20 -8.70
CA ASP A 63 10.72 6.91 -7.89
C ASP A 63 10.44 6.02 -6.68
N GLY A 64 9.24 5.42 -6.60
CA GLY A 64 8.76 4.65 -5.46
C GLY A 64 7.99 5.48 -4.42
N SER A 65 7.81 6.78 -4.64
CA SER A 65 7.04 7.69 -3.76
C SER A 65 5.59 7.26 -3.46
N TYR A 66 4.98 6.44 -4.33
CA TYR A 66 3.63 5.90 -4.14
C TYR A 66 3.59 4.53 -3.43
N GLY A 67 4.75 3.99 -3.03
CA GLY A 67 4.87 2.65 -2.45
C GLY A 67 5.02 1.55 -3.50
N GLY A 68 5.21 0.31 -3.03
CA GLY A 68 5.42 -0.86 -3.90
C GLY A 68 4.12 -1.61 -4.16
N PHE A 69 3.77 -1.78 -5.44
CA PHE A 69 2.55 -2.48 -5.86
C PHE A 69 2.85 -3.91 -6.29
N ILE A 70 1.96 -4.82 -5.90
CA ILE A 70 2.01 -6.22 -6.31
C ILE A 70 0.97 -6.44 -7.39
N TYR A 71 1.41 -7.05 -8.50
CA TYR A 71 0.51 -7.64 -9.48
C TYR A 71 0.77 -9.13 -9.59
N THR A 72 -0.27 -9.92 -9.80
CA THR A 72 -0.12 -11.26 -10.35
C THR A 72 -0.44 -11.24 -11.83
N ALA A 73 0.32 -11.94 -12.66
CA ALA A 73 0.15 -12.00 -14.10
C ALA A 73 0.27 -13.43 -14.61
N LYS A 74 -0.79 -13.92 -15.26
CA LYS A 74 -0.81 -15.22 -15.94
C LYS A 74 -0.85 -15.01 -17.44
N PHE A 75 0.26 -15.29 -18.11
CA PHE A 75 0.44 -15.12 -19.54
C PHE A 75 -0.09 -16.35 -20.30
N GLY A 76 -1.07 -16.12 -21.17
CA GLY A 76 -1.48 -17.00 -22.26
C GLY A 76 -0.68 -16.73 -23.53
N ASP A 77 -1.18 -17.21 -24.68
CA ASP A 77 -0.47 -17.07 -25.95
C ASP A 77 -0.42 -15.61 -26.44
N GLU A 78 -1.52 -14.87 -26.31
CA GLU A 78 -1.63 -13.45 -26.73
C GLU A 78 -2.10 -12.52 -25.59
N ASP A 79 -2.69 -13.09 -24.55
CA ASP A 79 -3.34 -12.39 -23.46
C ASP A 79 -2.64 -12.64 -22.12
N VAL A 80 -2.82 -11.73 -21.19
CA VAL A 80 -2.34 -11.83 -19.82
C VAL A 80 -3.48 -11.44 -18.89
N SER A 81 -3.80 -12.33 -17.96
CA SER A 81 -4.76 -12.06 -16.88
C SER A 81 -4.01 -11.52 -15.68
N MET A 82 -4.40 -10.34 -15.20
CA MET A 82 -3.71 -9.62 -14.15
C MET A 82 -4.65 -9.26 -13.00
N ALA A 83 -4.14 -9.30 -11.77
CA ALA A 83 -4.78 -8.75 -10.59
C ALA A 83 -3.76 -7.97 -9.76
N SER A 84 -4.21 -7.01 -8.97
CA SER A 84 -3.32 -6.15 -8.17
C SER A 84 -3.82 -6.01 -6.73
N ASP A 85 -2.91 -5.67 -5.82
CA ASP A 85 -3.21 -5.25 -4.46
C ASP A 85 -3.61 -3.75 -4.37
N LEU A 86 -3.98 -3.16 -5.51
CA LEU A 86 -4.53 -1.82 -5.69
C LEU A 86 -6.06 -1.86 -5.72
N THR A 87 -6.68 -0.94 -4.99
CA THR A 87 -8.12 -0.68 -5.09
C THR A 87 -8.33 0.66 -5.80
N LEU A 88 -9.25 0.69 -6.77
CA LEU A 88 -9.63 1.90 -7.50
C LEU A 88 -11.13 2.16 -7.36
N TYR A 89 -11.50 3.43 -7.36
CA TYR A 89 -12.88 3.89 -7.21
C TYR A 89 -13.22 4.95 -8.26
N SER A 90 -14.47 4.96 -8.69
CA SER A 90 -15.13 6.05 -9.41
C SER A 90 -16.46 6.37 -8.75
N ASP A 91 -17.13 7.44 -9.18
CA ASP A 91 -18.44 7.84 -8.64
C ASP A 91 -19.52 6.74 -8.76
N THR A 92 -19.35 5.78 -9.67
CA THR A 92 -20.37 4.76 -9.99
C THR A 92 -19.90 3.32 -9.86
N GLU A 93 -18.60 3.09 -9.74
CA GLU A 93 -18.00 1.75 -9.81
C GLU A 93 -16.75 1.66 -8.93
N GLU A 94 -16.60 0.52 -8.25
CA GLU A 94 -15.45 0.17 -7.42
C GLU A 94 -14.75 -1.05 -8.03
N TRP A 95 -13.44 -0.98 -8.13
CA TRP A 95 -12.57 -2.09 -8.49
C TRP A 95 -11.74 -2.47 -7.26
N PRO A 96 -12.22 -3.40 -6.42
CA PRO A 96 -11.51 -3.81 -5.21
C PRO A 96 -10.18 -4.47 -5.58
N ALA A 97 -9.22 -4.40 -4.66
CA ALA A 97 -7.99 -5.17 -4.75
C ALA A 97 -8.28 -6.66 -4.99
N GLY A 98 -7.49 -7.29 -5.85
CA GLY A 98 -7.72 -8.65 -6.34
C GLY A 98 -8.63 -8.76 -7.57
N THR A 99 -9.22 -7.66 -8.06
CA THR A 99 -9.97 -7.67 -9.33
C THR A 99 -9.09 -8.16 -10.48
N VAL A 100 -9.59 -9.14 -11.24
CA VAL A 100 -8.87 -9.72 -12.39
C VAL A 100 -9.28 -9.02 -13.68
N LEU A 101 -8.32 -8.44 -14.38
CA LEU A 101 -8.48 -7.83 -15.71
C LEU A 101 -7.51 -8.44 -16.72
N SER A 102 -7.99 -8.67 -17.94
CA SER A 102 -7.16 -9.20 -19.03
C SER A 102 -6.65 -8.08 -19.94
N SER A 103 -5.41 -8.22 -20.40
CA SER A 103 -4.82 -7.40 -21.47
C SER A 103 -4.22 -8.30 -22.55
N LYS A 104 -4.05 -7.80 -23.77
CA LYS A 104 -3.13 -8.36 -24.74
C LYS A 104 -1.71 -7.90 -24.43
N TYR A 105 -0.73 -8.76 -24.69
CA TYR A 105 0.68 -8.40 -24.55
C TYR A 105 1.46 -8.88 -25.77
N SER A 106 2.66 -8.32 -25.93
CA SER A 106 3.61 -8.81 -26.90
C SER A 106 5.05 -8.67 -26.44
N VAL A 107 5.88 -9.59 -26.94
CA VAL A 107 7.34 -9.54 -26.84
C VAL A 107 7.90 -9.14 -28.19
N LYS A 108 8.57 -7.99 -28.27
CA LYS A 108 9.03 -7.37 -29.53
C LYS A 108 10.52 -7.05 -29.47
N ALA A 109 11.17 -7.01 -30.63
CA ALA A 109 12.55 -6.57 -30.77
C ALA A 109 12.61 -5.11 -31.26
N GLU A 110 13.00 -4.18 -30.40
CA GLU A 110 13.18 -2.76 -30.73
C GLU A 110 14.25 -2.16 -29.80
N GLN A 111 15.49 -2.01 -30.31
CA GLN A 111 16.67 -1.57 -29.53
C GLN A 111 16.92 -2.42 -28.25
N GLY A 112 16.39 -3.64 -28.22
CA GLY A 112 16.32 -4.53 -27.07
C GLY A 112 15.16 -5.51 -27.26
N VAL A 113 14.95 -6.41 -26.31
CA VAL A 113 13.70 -7.18 -26.25
C VAL A 113 12.79 -6.51 -25.24
N ILE A 114 11.56 -6.23 -25.67
CA ILE A 114 10.58 -5.44 -24.90
C ILE A 114 9.34 -6.29 -24.67
N LEU A 115 8.86 -6.29 -23.43
CA LEU A 115 7.50 -6.69 -23.05
C LEU A 115 6.62 -5.43 -23.07
N THR A 116 5.49 -5.48 -23.79
CA THR A 116 4.51 -4.39 -23.83
C THR A 116 3.09 -4.93 -23.63
N PHE A 117 2.25 -4.14 -22.97
CA PHE A 117 0.84 -4.44 -22.75
C PHE A 117 0.01 -3.64 -23.75
N ASP A 118 -0.43 -4.31 -24.82
CA ASP A 118 -0.95 -3.68 -26.04
C ASP A 118 -2.41 -3.18 -25.91
N THR A 119 -3.18 -3.69 -24.96
CA THR A 119 -4.57 -3.24 -24.74
C THR A 119 -4.76 -2.67 -23.34
N TYR A 120 -5.73 -1.77 -23.19
CA TYR A 120 -5.97 -1.11 -21.92
C TYR A 120 -6.32 -2.10 -20.79
N ASN A 121 -5.59 -2.02 -19.68
CA ASN A 121 -5.90 -2.65 -18.40
C ASN A 121 -5.91 -1.56 -17.34
N LEU A 122 -7.08 -1.31 -16.74
CA LEU A 122 -7.28 -0.23 -15.78
C LEU A 122 -6.27 -0.29 -14.62
N LEU A 123 -6.09 -1.45 -14.00
CA LEU A 123 -5.22 -1.60 -12.82
C LEU A 123 -3.73 -1.38 -13.15
N PHE A 124 -3.31 -1.80 -14.34
CA PHE A 124 -1.90 -1.70 -14.73
C PHE A 124 -1.56 -0.33 -15.34
N HIS A 125 -2.47 0.24 -16.14
CA HIS A 125 -2.23 1.53 -16.80
C HIS A 125 -2.59 2.74 -15.94
N PHE A 126 -3.26 2.55 -14.80
CA PHE A 126 -3.60 3.62 -13.86
C PHE A 126 -2.40 4.55 -13.56
N PHE A 127 -1.22 3.98 -13.35
CA PHE A 127 -0.02 4.76 -13.06
C PHE A 127 0.57 5.48 -14.28
N SER A 128 0.29 5.00 -15.48
CA SER A 128 0.93 5.45 -16.72
C SER A 128 0.02 6.37 -17.55
N GLU A 129 -1.24 6.55 -17.13
CA GLU A 129 -2.22 7.40 -17.82
C GLU A 129 -2.33 8.80 -17.19
N PRO A 130 -2.64 9.84 -17.97
CA PRO A 130 -2.85 11.19 -17.45
C PRO A 130 -4.01 11.27 -16.45
N GLN A 131 -3.78 11.87 -15.28
CA GLN A 131 -4.79 12.06 -14.23
C GLN A 131 -5.33 13.49 -14.27
N GLY A 132 -6.29 13.72 -15.18
CA GLY A 132 -6.90 15.03 -15.39
C GLY A 132 -6.00 16.03 -16.11
N SER A 133 -6.32 17.32 -16.02
CA SER A 133 -5.65 18.37 -16.80
C SER A 133 -4.32 18.86 -16.21
N SER A 134 -4.06 18.58 -14.94
CA SER A 134 -2.85 19.00 -14.22
C SER A 134 -1.76 17.94 -14.20
N ASP A 135 -2.12 16.66 -14.37
CA ASP A 135 -1.18 15.54 -14.42
C ASP A 135 -1.21 14.91 -15.83
N VAL A 136 -0.46 15.54 -16.74
CA VAL A 136 -0.38 15.12 -18.16
C VAL A 136 0.57 13.95 -18.38
N ASP A 137 1.44 13.66 -17.40
CA ASP A 137 2.50 12.65 -17.48
C ASP A 137 2.14 11.36 -16.72
N GLY A 138 1.02 11.37 -15.99
CA GLY A 138 0.61 10.31 -15.07
C GLY A 138 1.53 10.25 -13.86
N TYR A 139 1.48 9.14 -13.13
CA TYR A 139 2.35 8.85 -11.99
C TYR A 139 3.74 8.35 -12.42
N GLU A 140 4.30 8.90 -13.50
CA GLU A 140 5.62 8.61 -14.06
C GLU A 140 5.92 7.10 -14.16
N SER A 141 4.96 6.37 -14.73
CA SER A 141 4.99 4.92 -14.85
C SER A 141 5.08 4.45 -16.30
N ASP A 142 5.72 3.30 -16.49
CA ASP A 142 5.89 2.62 -17.77
C ASP A 142 4.86 1.50 -17.99
N TYR A 143 4.51 1.24 -19.25
CA TYR A 143 3.80 0.02 -19.68
C TYR A 143 4.60 -0.78 -20.73
N GLU A 144 5.77 -0.29 -21.11
CA GLU A 144 6.73 -0.96 -21.98
C GLU A 144 8.03 -1.19 -21.22
N PHE A 145 8.47 -2.44 -21.15
CA PHE A 145 9.59 -2.85 -20.31
C PHE A 145 10.63 -3.63 -21.10
N THR A 146 11.89 -3.20 -21.02
CA THR A 146 13.03 -3.89 -21.61
C THR A 146 13.48 -5.03 -20.70
N PHE A 147 13.65 -6.23 -21.25
CA PHE A 147 14.24 -7.37 -20.54
C PHE A 147 15.71 -7.10 -20.25
N LEU A 148 16.09 -7.06 -18.96
CA LEU A 148 17.48 -6.86 -18.55
C LEU A 148 18.20 -8.21 -18.39
N LYS A 149 17.68 -9.07 -17.51
CA LYS A 149 18.25 -10.37 -17.20
C LYS A 149 17.22 -11.32 -16.60
N THR A 150 17.55 -12.60 -16.61
CA THR A 150 16.83 -13.65 -15.90
C THR A 150 17.78 -14.31 -14.89
N SER A 151 17.26 -14.80 -13.78
CA SER A 151 18.02 -15.70 -12.90
C SER A 151 18.42 -16.98 -13.65
N GLU A 152 19.42 -17.70 -13.14
CA GLU A 152 19.92 -18.94 -13.76
C GLU A 152 18.85 -20.03 -13.82
N ASP A 153 18.00 -20.13 -12.79
CA ASP A 153 16.84 -21.03 -12.71
C ASP A 153 15.63 -20.55 -13.53
N GLN A 154 15.71 -19.34 -14.11
CA GLN A 154 14.63 -18.70 -14.87
C GLN A 154 13.35 -18.49 -14.07
N ASP A 155 13.46 -18.36 -12.75
CA ASP A 155 12.33 -18.08 -11.87
C ASP A 155 12.21 -16.59 -11.51
N THR A 156 13.18 -15.77 -11.93
CA THR A 156 13.11 -14.32 -11.79
C THR A 156 13.46 -13.62 -13.10
N ILE A 157 12.66 -12.62 -13.46
CA ILE A 157 12.88 -11.74 -14.62
C ILE A 157 13.03 -10.32 -14.10
N TYR A 158 14.09 -9.64 -14.53
CA TYR A 158 14.31 -8.22 -14.24
C TYR A 158 14.05 -7.43 -15.50
N LEU A 159 13.14 -6.47 -15.43
CA LEU A 159 12.82 -5.56 -16.52
C LEU A 159 12.95 -4.11 -16.08
N ARG A 160 13.09 -3.22 -17.07
CA ARG A 160 13.17 -1.77 -16.87
C ARG A 160 12.27 -1.04 -17.84
N GLY A 161 11.49 -0.10 -17.34
CA GLY A 161 10.62 0.76 -18.14
C GLY A 161 11.37 1.57 -19.21
N LYS A 162 10.74 1.85 -20.36
CA LYS A 162 11.40 2.55 -21.48
C LYS A 162 11.47 4.07 -21.29
N LYS A 163 10.46 4.68 -20.66
CA LYS A 163 10.31 6.13 -20.54
C LYS A 163 10.87 6.64 -19.21
N TYR A 164 10.47 6.04 -18.10
CA TYR A 164 10.80 6.49 -16.74
C TYR A 164 11.78 5.57 -16.02
N GLU A 165 12.20 4.48 -16.69
CA GLU A 165 13.13 3.49 -16.14
C GLU A 165 12.62 2.80 -14.87
N ASN A 166 11.30 2.77 -14.64
CA ASN A 166 10.74 2.09 -13.47
C ASN A 166 11.17 0.63 -13.43
N ILE A 167 11.38 0.13 -12.22
CA ILE A 167 11.83 -1.24 -12.01
C ILE A 167 10.62 -2.16 -11.94
N LEU A 168 10.64 -3.19 -12.77
CA LEU A 168 9.69 -4.29 -12.71
C LEU A 168 10.46 -5.59 -12.49
N LYS A 169 10.19 -6.25 -11.37
CA LYS A 169 10.77 -7.54 -11.03
C LYS A 169 9.66 -8.59 -11.00
N MET A 170 9.85 -9.67 -11.76
CA MET A 170 8.88 -10.76 -11.83
C MET A 170 9.44 -12.01 -11.20
N TYR A 171 8.65 -12.70 -10.37
CA TYR A 171 9.00 -13.99 -9.79
C TYR A 171 7.94 -15.04 -10.10
N LYS A 172 8.40 -16.24 -10.43
CA LYS A 172 7.54 -17.34 -10.82
C LYS A 172 6.78 -17.88 -9.60
N LEU A 173 5.46 -17.99 -9.72
CA LEU A 173 4.65 -18.65 -8.70
C LEU A 173 4.82 -20.18 -8.81
N LYS A 174 5.35 -20.79 -7.75
CA LYS A 174 5.59 -22.25 -7.69
C LYS A 174 4.55 -22.97 -6.86
N ASP A 175 4.28 -22.47 -5.66
CA ASP A 175 3.55 -23.20 -4.63
C ASP A 175 2.07 -22.82 -4.51
N THR A 176 1.65 -21.74 -5.19
CA THR A 176 0.28 -21.22 -5.15
C THR A 176 -0.09 -20.61 -6.50
N ASP A 177 -1.36 -20.64 -6.86
CA ASP A 177 -1.87 -19.91 -8.02
C ASP A 177 -1.95 -18.39 -7.76
N ALA A 178 -2.04 -17.61 -8.84
CA ALA A 178 -2.13 -16.16 -8.83
C ALA A 178 -3.32 -15.61 -8.00
N GLU A 179 -4.49 -16.22 -8.10
CA GLU A 179 -5.70 -15.75 -7.40
C GLU A 179 -5.54 -15.93 -5.87
N THR A 180 -5.08 -17.09 -5.44
CA THR A 180 -4.78 -17.35 -4.02
C THR A 180 -3.68 -16.43 -3.50
N PHE A 181 -2.63 -16.18 -4.30
CA PHE A 181 -1.52 -15.32 -3.90
C PHE A 181 -1.98 -13.88 -3.67
N ILE A 182 -2.69 -13.28 -4.64
CA ILE A 182 -3.09 -11.88 -4.54
C ILE A 182 -4.10 -11.69 -3.40
N LYS A 183 -5.03 -12.65 -3.24
CA LYS A 183 -6.02 -12.62 -2.14
C LYS A 183 -5.33 -12.58 -0.77
N LYS A 184 -4.39 -13.48 -0.51
CA LYS A 184 -3.65 -13.49 0.77
C LYS A 184 -2.82 -12.24 0.98
N THR A 185 -2.28 -11.67 -0.09
CA THR A 185 -1.52 -10.42 -0.04
C THR A 185 -2.42 -9.24 0.38
N VAL A 186 -3.62 -9.16 -0.19
CA VAL A 186 -4.64 -8.16 0.19
C VAL A 186 -5.09 -8.36 1.64
N GLU A 187 -5.40 -9.59 2.04
CA GLU A 187 -5.76 -9.92 3.44
C GLU A 187 -4.66 -9.52 4.42
N MET A 188 -3.38 -9.75 4.08
CA MET A 188 -2.25 -9.32 4.91
C MET A 188 -2.19 -7.79 5.02
N SER A 189 -2.28 -7.07 3.90
CA SER A 189 -2.29 -5.61 3.88
C SER A 189 -3.43 -5.03 4.72
N GLU A 190 -4.64 -5.58 4.60
CA GLU A 190 -5.82 -5.17 5.38
C GLU A 190 -5.68 -5.47 6.88
N ASN A 191 -5.03 -6.57 7.24
CA ASN A 191 -4.82 -6.91 8.64
C ASN A 191 -3.79 -5.95 9.27
N LEU A 192 -2.67 -5.70 8.60
CA LEU A 192 -1.64 -4.79 9.11
C LEU A 192 -2.09 -3.32 9.11
N SER A 193 -3.01 -2.92 8.22
CA SER A 193 -3.54 -1.54 8.19
C SER A 193 -4.47 -1.19 9.36
N LYS A 194 -4.98 -2.19 10.10
CA LYS A 194 -5.84 -1.98 11.27
C LYS A 194 -5.08 -1.65 12.55
N VAL A 195 -3.78 -1.98 12.59
CA VAL A 195 -2.94 -1.83 13.78
C VAL A 195 -1.95 -0.69 13.60
N ASN A 196 -1.82 0.15 14.63
CA ASN A 196 -0.75 1.14 14.68
C ASN A 196 0.52 0.53 15.29
N TYR A 197 1.38 -0.03 14.44
CA TYR A 197 2.68 -0.56 14.87
C TYR A 197 3.66 0.59 15.10
N GLN A 198 4.14 0.74 16.34
CA GLN A 198 4.82 1.97 16.76
C GLN A 198 6.35 1.87 16.79
N PHE A 199 6.93 0.68 16.98
CA PHE A 199 8.37 0.55 17.22
C PHE A 199 8.97 -0.70 16.57
N LEU A 200 10.07 -0.51 15.85
CA LEU A 200 11.03 -1.56 15.50
C LEU A 200 12.02 -1.74 16.66
N LYS A 201 12.07 -2.94 17.22
CA LYS A 201 12.99 -3.32 18.29
C LYS A 201 14.23 -4.00 17.73
N ILE A 202 15.40 -3.48 18.11
CA ILE A 202 16.70 -4.10 17.83
C ILE A 202 17.48 -4.17 19.14
N GLY A 203 17.56 -5.36 19.72
CA GLY A 203 18.11 -5.55 21.06
C GLY A 203 17.27 -4.80 22.10
N ASN A 204 17.89 -3.82 22.78
CA ASN A 204 17.21 -3.01 23.80
C ASN A 204 16.78 -1.62 23.29
N LYS A 205 16.98 -1.31 22.00
CA LYS A 205 16.63 -0.02 21.42
C LYS A 205 15.35 -0.14 20.58
N GLU A 206 14.49 0.86 20.71
CA GLU A 206 13.27 1.05 19.95
C GLU A 206 13.48 2.19 18.94
N TYR A 207 13.11 1.96 17.69
CA TYR A 207 13.08 2.94 16.62
C TYR A 207 11.62 3.18 16.26
N PRO A 208 11.10 4.41 16.33
CA PRO A 208 9.73 4.67 15.92
C PRO A 208 9.51 4.24 14.48
N VAL A 209 8.35 3.63 14.29
CA VAL A 209 7.86 3.16 13.01
C VAL A 209 6.51 3.79 12.78
N ASP A 210 6.27 4.22 11.55
CA ASP A 210 4.93 4.47 11.05
C ASP A 210 4.76 3.75 9.71
N ILE A 211 3.65 3.04 9.55
CA ILE A 211 3.34 2.33 8.30
C ILE A 211 2.14 3.04 7.69
N GLU A 212 2.36 3.80 6.63
CA GLU A 212 1.29 4.48 5.91
C GLU A 212 1.12 3.84 4.54
N GLY A 213 -0.04 3.21 4.32
CA GLY A 213 -0.33 2.50 3.06
C GLY A 213 0.73 1.45 2.73
N LYS A 214 1.53 1.70 1.70
CA LYS A 214 2.58 0.82 1.16
C LYS A 214 3.99 1.39 1.40
N THR A 215 4.14 2.18 2.46
CA THR A 215 5.38 2.86 2.83
C THR A 215 5.62 2.73 4.33
N ILE A 216 6.88 2.56 4.73
CA ILE A 216 7.29 2.59 6.14
C ILE A 216 8.26 3.74 6.40
N TYR A 217 7.97 4.46 7.46
CA TYR A 217 8.83 5.48 8.03
C TYR A 217 9.54 4.88 9.24
N ILE A 218 10.86 5.04 9.31
CA ILE A 218 11.67 4.61 10.45
C ILE A 218 12.59 5.76 10.83
N ASN A 219 12.58 6.15 12.09
CA ASN A 219 13.49 7.18 12.59
C ASN A 219 14.20 6.77 13.90
N ASP A 220 15.11 7.60 14.36
CA ASP A 220 15.77 7.46 15.66
C ASP A 220 15.49 8.70 16.52
N ILE A 221 14.82 8.52 17.67
CA ILE A 221 14.53 9.64 18.60
C ILE A 221 15.82 10.24 19.16
N ASP A 222 16.88 9.43 19.31
CA ASP A 222 18.15 9.85 19.88
C ASP A 222 19.07 10.50 18.84
N SER A 223 18.72 10.45 17.54
CA SER A 223 19.57 10.94 16.46
C SER A 223 18.79 11.37 15.22
N THR A 224 19.12 12.53 14.67
CA THR A 224 18.58 13.00 13.38
C THR A 224 19.22 12.33 12.16
N ASP A 225 20.21 11.44 12.35
CA ASP A 225 20.95 10.83 11.25
C ASP A 225 20.19 9.67 10.58
N LEU A 226 19.13 9.17 11.22
CA LEU A 226 18.29 8.10 10.68
C LEU A 226 16.86 8.62 10.48
N GLU A 227 16.52 8.84 9.22
CA GLU A 227 15.17 9.13 8.75
C GLU A 227 14.97 8.38 7.43
N LEU A 228 14.34 7.21 7.52
CA LEU A 228 14.05 6.36 6.37
C LEU A 228 12.59 6.50 6.01
N ASN A 229 12.33 6.66 4.71
CA ASN A 229 11.02 6.58 4.10
C ASN A 229 11.12 5.56 2.96
N VAL A 230 10.59 4.36 3.16
CA VAL A 230 10.90 3.19 2.33
C VAL A 230 9.63 2.57 1.77
N PRO A 231 9.50 2.45 0.44
CA PRO A 231 8.38 1.73 -0.16
C PRO A 231 8.50 0.24 0.17
N MET A 232 7.36 -0.37 0.49
CA MET A 232 7.25 -1.80 0.78
C MET A 232 6.31 -2.49 -0.20
N PHE A 233 6.52 -3.79 -0.36
CA PHE A 233 5.59 -4.68 -1.02
C PHE A 233 4.99 -5.62 0.00
N TYR A 234 3.66 -5.65 0.10
CA TYR A 234 2.99 -6.67 0.90
C TYR A 234 3.18 -8.05 0.25
N THR A 235 3.18 -9.08 1.08
CA THR A 235 3.24 -10.48 0.67
C THR A 235 2.20 -11.28 1.45
N PRO A 236 1.90 -12.53 1.06
CA PRO A 236 1.05 -13.40 1.85
C PRO A 236 1.53 -13.63 3.29
N GLU A 237 2.81 -13.37 3.59
CA GLU A 237 3.41 -13.66 4.90
C GLU A 237 3.82 -12.39 5.67
N GLY A 238 3.65 -11.19 5.12
CA GLY A 238 4.11 -9.94 5.73
C GLY A 238 4.42 -8.89 4.66
N PHE A 239 5.63 -8.33 4.64
CA PHE A 239 6.07 -7.40 3.61
C PHE A 239 7.59 -7.47 3.40
N HIS A 240 8.09 -6.86 2.33
CA HIS A 240 9.53 -6.68 2.13
C HIS A 240 9.84 -5.37 1.39
N PHE A 241 11.11 -5.00 1.40
CA PHE A 241 11.63 -3.85 0.65
C PHE A 241 12.25 -4.29 -0.68
N TYR A 242 12.32 -3.35 -1.62
CA TYR A 242 13.01 -3.57 -2.89
C TYR A 242 14.50 -3.88 -2.69
N GLU A 243 15.16 -3.10 -1.83
CA GLU A 243 16.54 -3.32 -1.39
C GLU A 243 16.61 -3.42 0.14
N PRO A 244 17.60 -4.14 0.71
CA PRO A 244 17.80 -4.18 2.15
C PRO A 244 18.05 -2.79 2.74
N ILE A 245 17.40 -2.48 3.86
CA ILE A 245 17.66 -1.27 4.64
C ILE A 245 18.69 -1.55 5.73
N SER A 246 19.23 -0.51 6.35
CA SER A 246 20.14 -0.62 7.50
C SER A 246 19.67 0.24 8.66
N VAL A 247 19.41 -0.39 9.80
CA VAL A 247 18.96 0.28 11.04
C VAL A 247 19.72 -0.34 12.21
N GLY A 248 20.27 0.49 13.11
CA GLY A 248 20.96 0.00 14.31
C GLY A 248 22.14 -0.95 14.04
N GLY A 249 22.81 -0.83 12.89
CA GLY A 249 23.91 -1.72 12.48
C GLY A 249 23.46 -3.11 12.01
N LYS A 250 22.15 -3.34 11.88
CA LYS A 250 21.56 -4.53 11.25
C LYS A 250 21.05 -4.19 9.87
N SER A 251 20.97 -5.19 8.99
CA SER A 251 20.39 -5.05 7.67
C SER A 251 19.23 -6.03 7.50
N PHE A 252 18.12 -5.54 6.95
CA PHE A 252 16.87 -6.28 6.79
C PHE A 252 16.27 -6.01 5.43
N GLN A 253 15.65 -7.01 4.83
CA GLN A 253 14.84 -6.82 3.63
C GLN A 253 13.43 -7.39 3.79
N TYR A 254 13.30 -8.54 4.45
CA TYR A 254 12.03 -9.25 4.60
C TYR A 254 11.50 -9.18 6.03
N PHE A 255 10.20 -8.98 6.14
CA PHE A 255 9.47 -8.86 7.40
C PHE A 255 8.26 -9.80 7.38
N LYS A 256 8.25 -10.77 8.28
CA LYS A 256 7.24 -11.83 8.35
C LYS A 256 6.31 -11.63 9.54
N TYR A 257 5.02 -11.61 9.30
CA TYR A 257 4.00 -11.64 10.33
C TYR A 257 3.98 -13.02 11.02
N ASP A 258 4.11 -13.01 12.34
CA ASP A 258 3.99 -14.20 13.19
C ASP A 258 2.57 -14.29 13.75
N GLU A 259 1.76 -15.22 13.24
CA GLU A 259 0.37 -15.41 13.68
C GLU A 259 0.24 -15.77 15.17
N ALA A 260 1.26 -16.39 15.78
CA ALA A 260 1.20 -16.81 17.17
C ALA A 260 1.33 -15.63 18.14
N THR A 261 2.16 -14.65 17.78
CA THR A 261 2.43 -13.46 18.61
C THR A 261 1.65 -12.24 18.14
N GLY A 262 1.47 -12.09 16.83
CA GLY A 262 1.01 -10.90 16.13
C GLY A 262 2.15 -9.93 15.75
N ASN A 263 3.40 -10.28 16.06
CA ASN A 263 4.55 -9.45 15.76
C ASN A 263 4.93 -9.57 14.27
N ILE A 264 5.63 -8.56 13.77
CA ILE A 264 6.28 -8.62 12.45
C ILE A 264 7.79 -8.80 12.69
N VAL A 265 8.34 -9.93 12.28
CA VAL A 265 9.72 -10.35 12.56
C VAL A 265 10.58 -10.15 11.32
N ALA A 266 11.72 -9.47 11.48
CA ALA A 266 12.68 -9.29 10.40
C ALA A 266 13.44 -10.60 10.07
N ASP A 267 13.99 -10.70 8.86
CA ASP A 267 14.76 -11.85 8.37
C ASP A 267 16.01 -12.21 9.20
N ASP A 268 16.53 -11.29 10.01
CA ASP A 268 17.60 -11.59 10.97
C ASP A 268 17.15 -12.41 12.19
N ASN A 269 15.84 -12.62 12.35
CA ASN A 269 15.17 -13.34 13.45
C ASN A 269 15.52 -12.82 14.85
N GLN A 270 16.02 -11.59 14.97
CA GLN A 270 16.38 -10.95 16.24
C GLN A 270 15.71 -9.59 16.41
N SER A 271 15.21 -9.01 15.32
CA SER A 271 14.54 -7.72 15.30
C SER A 271 13.06 -7.89 14.95
N SER A 272 12.20 -7.11 15.59
CA SER A 272 10.75 -7.21 15.40
C SER A 272 10.05 -5.87 15.55
N ILE A 273 8.96 -5.70 14.82
CA ILE A 273 7.95 -4.69 15.07
C ILE A 273 6.86 -5.38 15.89
N ASP A 274 6.82 -5.06 17.17
CA ASP A 274 5.95 -5.78 18.11
C ASP A 274 4.49 -5.34 17.97
N LEU A 275 3.58 -6.30 18.11
CA LEU A 275 2.16 -6.01 18.21
C LEU A 275 1.91 -5.15 19.47
N PRO A 276 1.24 -3.99 19.34
CA PRO A 276 0.79 -3.26 20.52
C PRO A 276 -0.19 -4.10 21.35
N SER A 277 -0.19 -3.87 22.66
CA SER A 277 -1.19 -4.46 23.55
C SER A 277 -2.62 -4.15 23.06
N ALA A 278 -3.61 -4.93 23.48
CA ALA A 278 -5.02 -4.68 23.13
C ALA A 278 -5.45 -3.24 23.50
N THR A 279 -4.88 -2.72 24.57
CA THR A 279 -5.06 -1.36 25.06
C THR A 279 -4.48 -0.32 24.12
N GLU A 280 -3.22 -0.48 23.72
CA GLU A 280 -2.56 0.46 22.81
C GLU A 280 -3.25 0.45 21.45
N GLN A 281 -3.72 -0.70 20.98
CA GLN A 281 -4.56 -0.80 19.77
C GLN A 281 -5.86 0.01 19.89
N PHE A 282 -6.47 0.05 21.08
CA PHE A 282 -7.68 0.84 21.32
C PHE A 282 -7.40 2.34 21.48
N LEU A 283 -6.38 2.71 22.28
CA LEU A 283 -6.06 4.09 22.63
C LEU A 283 -5.38 4.86 21.49
N ASN A 284 -4.61 4.16 20.65
CA ASN A 284 -3.92 4.74 19.52
C ASN A 284 -4.29 3.98 18.25
N PRO A 285 -5.57 4.00 17.85
CA PRO A 285 -6.03 3.20 16.75
C PRO A 285 -5.59 3.84 15.44
N LYS A 286 -5.37 3.00 14.44
CA LYS A 286 -5.09 3.46 13.06
C LYS A 286 -6.37 3.87 12.34
N LEU A 287 -7.49 3.26 12.71
CA LEU A 287 -8.84 3.53 12.19
C LEU A 287 -9.76 3.99 13.32
N ASN A 288 -10.90 4.59 12.97
CA ASN A 288 -11.87 5.03 13.97
C ASN A 288 -12.66 3.84 14.54
N TRP A 289 -12.94 3.86 15.84
CA TRP A 289 -13.85 2.90 16.48
C TRP A 289 -15.30 3.37 16.33
N ASN A 290 -16.00 2.83 15.34
CA ASN A 290 -17.39 3.16 15.02
C ASN A 290 -18.35 2.49 16.01
N PHE A 291 -19.39 3.22 16.45
CA PHE A 291 -20.47 2.64 17.25
C PHE A 291 -21.28 1.66 16.39
N ASP A 292 -21.45 0.44 16.88
CA ASP A 292 -22.34 -0.52 16.25
C ASP A 292 -23.78 -0.16 16.58
N GLY A 293 -24.44 0.54 15.64
CA GLY A 293 -25.83 0.96 15.73
C GLY A 293 -26.82 -0.15 16.08
N GLU A 294 -26.49 -1.41 15.81
CA GLU A 294 -27.34 -2.57 16.04
C GLU A 294 -26.97 -3.35 17.31
N ASP A 295 -25.86 -3.02 17.99
CA ASP A 295 -25.34 -3.74 19.16
C ASP A 295 -25.01 -2.79 20.32
N MET A 296 -26.05 -2.30 20.98
CA MET A 296 -25.99 -1.47 22.19
C MET A 296 -27.23 -1.64 23.07
N CYS A 297 -27.19 -1.11 24.29
CA CYS A 297 -28.36 -1.12 25.18
C CYS A 297 -29.50 -0.21 24.67
N ASP A 298 -30.74 -0.54 25.01
CA ASP A 298 -31.94 0.18 24.56
C ASP A 298 -31.90 1.69 24.83
N GLY A 299 -31.37 2.09 25.99
CA GLY A 299 -31.28 3.49 26.38
C GLY A 299 -30.34 4.31 25.49
N LEU A 300 -29.20 3.75 25.10
CA LEU A 300 -28.29 4.40 24.17
C LEU A 300 -28.83 4.31 22.73
N LYS A 301 -29.45 3.19 22.35
CA LYS A 301 -30.07 2.99 21.03
C LYS A 301 -31.09 4.07 20.72
N GLU A 302 -31.94 4.41 21.68
CA GLU A 302 -32.94 5.48 21.52
C GLU A 302 -32.29 6.85 21.21
N LEU A 303 -31.10 7.10 21.76
CA LEU A 303 -30.34 8.34 21.51
C LEU A 303 -29.60 8.29 20.17
N TYR A 304 -29.02 7.14 19.84
CA TYR A 304 -28.35 6.90 18.56
C TYR A 304 -29.33 7.06 17.38
N ASP A 305 -30.53 6.50 17.51
CA ASP A 305 -31.58 6.56 16.49
C ASP A 305 -32.15 7.97 16.27
N LYS A 306 -31.88 8.90 17.19
CA LYS A 306 -32.20 10.33 17.04
C LYS A 306 -31.12 11.12 16.32
N LEU A 307 -29.89 10.60 16.16
CA LEU A 307 -28.82 11.31 15.44
C LEU A 307 -29.20 11.68 13.99
N PRO A 308 -29.92 10.85 13.22
CA PRO A 308 -30.46 11.24 11.90
C PRO A 308 -31.47 12.38 11.95
N GLU A 309 -32.12 12.64 13.09
CA GLU A 309 -33.12 13.71 13.23
C GLU A 309 -32.50 15.12 13.25
N MET A 310 -31.16 15.24 13.19
CA MET A 310 -30.46 16.52 13.07
C MET A 310 -31.07 17.39 11.96
N SER A 311 -31.31 16.81 10.79
CA SER A 311 -31.92 17.48 9.63
C SER A 311 -32.27 16.46 8.54
N SER A 312 -33.45 16.60 7.93
CA SER A 312 -33.86 15.78 6.78
C SER A 312 -33.05 16.02 5.51
N SER A 313 -32.23 17.07 5.45
CA SER A 313 -31.35 17.36 4.31
C SER A 313 -30.03 16.62 4.38
N TYR A 314 -29.73 15.98 5.51
CA TYR A 314 -28.47 15.31 5.76
C TYR A 314 -28.70 13.81 5.94
N THR A 315 -27.79 13.02 5.39
CA THR A 315 -27.71 11.58 5.64
C THR A 315 -26.77 11.36 6.82
N PHE A 316 -27.20 10.58 7.82
CA PHE A 316 -26.34 10.18 8.92
C PHE A 316 -25.34 9.12 8.44
N GLU A 317 -24.05 9.34 8.69
CA GLU A 317 -22.98 8.41 8.28
C GLU A 317 -22.50 7.52 9.43
N GLY A 318 -22.69 7.96 10.68
CA GLY A 318 -22.30 7.18 11.85
C GLY A 318 -21.77 8.04 12.99
N ALA A 319 -21.50 7.40 14.12
CA ALA A 319 -20.74 7.97 15.21
C ALA A 319 -19.53 7.08 15.51
N TYR A 320 -18.45 7.67 16.03
CA TYR A 320 -17.21 6.97 16.34
C TYR A 320 -16.47 7.57 17.53
N ILE A 321 -15.55 6.80 18.09
CA ILE A 321 -14.47 7.27 18.97
C ILE A 321 -13.15 7.14 18.20
N GLY A 322 -12.39 8.22 18.08
CA GLY A 322 -11.17 8.20 17.28
C GLY A 322 -10.38 9.49 17.34
N LYS A 323 -9.27 9.54 16.61
CA LYS A 323 -8.47 10.75 16.49
C LYS A 323 -9.27 11.84 15.79
N SER A 324 -9.19 13.08 16.28
CA SER A 324 -9.74 14.20 15.52
C SER A 324 -8.93 14.44 14.26
N THR A 325 -9.58 14.94 13.22
CA THR A 325 -8.94 15.46 12.00
C THR A 325 -9.15 16.97 11.85
N ALA A 326 -9.86 17.61 12.78
CA ALA A 326 -10.19 19.02 12.71
C ALA A 326 -9.13 19.87 13.40
N SER A 327 -8.55 20.83 12.68
CA SER A 327 -7.56 21.78 13.22
C SER A 327 -8.07 22.57 14.44
N PHE A 328 -9.37 22.84 14.49
CA PHE A 328 -10.02 23.47 15.65
C PHE A 328 -9.90 22.62 16.92
N ASP A 329 -10.09 21.30 16.82
CA ASP A 329 -10.03 20.38 17.94
C ASP A 329 -8.61 20.26 18.50
N PHE A 330 -7.61 20.18 17.61
CA PHE A 330 -6.21 20.21 18.02
C PHE A 330 -5.84 21.51 18.73
N GLY A 331 -6.38 22.65 18.28
CA GLY A 331 -6.21 23.94 18.95
C GLY A 331 -6.78 23.99 20.38
N MET A 332 -7.76 23.11 20.67
CA MET A 332 -8.35 22.93 21.99
C MET A 332 -7.65 21.83 22.82
N GLY A 333 -6.67 21.13 22.24
CA GLY A 333 -5.98 19.99 22.86
C GLY A 333 -6.81 18.70 22.84
N TYR A 334 -7.74 18.55 21.89
CA TYR A 334 -8.55 17.34 21.75
C TYR A 334 -7.92 16.41 20.70
N ASP A 335 -7.07 15.49 21.16
CA ASP A 335 -6.48 14.47 20.29
C ASP A 335 -7.51 13.39 19.92
N MET A 336 -8.33 12.98 20.90
CA MET A 336 -9.40 12.01 20.74
C MET A 336 -10.77 12.68 20.88
N ILE A 337 -11.74 12.21 20.10
CA ILE A 337 -13.11 12.73 20.08
C ILE A 337 -14.14 11.60 20.06
N ILE A 338 -15.34 11.88 20.57
CA ILE A 338 -16.57 11.25 20.07
C ILE A 338 -17.03 12.11 18.89
N GLY A 339 -16.94 11.57 17.68
CA GLY A 339 -17.35 12.23 16.44
C GLY A 339 -18.68 11.68 15.94
N ILE A 340 -19.56 12.57 15.48
CA ILE A 340 -20.84 12.22 14.86
C ILE A 340 -20.87 12.86 13.48
N ASN A 341 -21.05 12.05 12.43
CA ASN A 341 -20.90 12.48 11.05
C ASN A 341 -22.22 12.41 10.28
N TRP A 342 -22.40 13.41 9.44
CA TRP A 342 -23.46 13.50 8.45
C TRP A 342 -22.92 14.00 7.12
N ASN A 343 -23.61 13.63 6.05
CA ASN A 343 -23.33 14.05 4.69
C ASN A 343 -24.48 14.88 4.13
N LEU A 344 -24.18 15.96 3.44
CA LEU A 344 -25.14 16.69 2.63
C LEU A 344 -24.74 16.54 1.17
N GLU A 345 -25.62 15.96 0.36
CA GLU A 345 -25.45 15.92 -1.08
C GLU A 345 -26.19 17.10 -1.74
N LEU A 346 -25.45 17.95 -2.46
CA LEU A 346 -26.00 19.04 -3.26
C LEU A 346 -25.37 19.02 -4.64
N PHE A 347 -26.22 18.92 -5.68
CA PHE A 347 -25.79 18.94 -7.08
C PHE A 347 -24.73 17.87 -7.42
N GLY A 348 -24.84 16.67 -6.83
CA GLY A 348 -23.86 15.59 -7.00
C GLY A 348 -22.53 15.82 -6.28
N THR A 349 -22.42 16.87 -5.46
CA THR A 349 -21.27 17.13 -4.60
C THR A 349 -21.62 16.80 -3.15
N GLN A 350 -20.75 16.05 -2.48
CA GLN A 350 -20.91 15.69 -1.07
C GLN A 350 -20.23 16.72 -0.16
N PHE A 351 -20.90 17.09 0.93
CA PHE A 351 -20.41 18.01 1.94
C PHE A 351 -20.46 17.34 3.32
N SER A 352 -19.29 17.04 3.88
CA SER A 352 -19.16 16.47 5.21
C SER A 352 -19.55 17.47 6.29
N SER A 353 -20.27 16.99 7.31
CA SER A 353 -20.73 17.80 8.44
C SER A 353 -20.63 16.96 9.71
N SER A 354 -19.87 17.43 10.70
CA SER A 354 -19.68 16.68 11.95
C SER A 354 -20.07 17.48 13.19
N ALA A 355 -20.22 16.77 14.31
CA ALA A 355 -20.23 17.32 15.66
C ALA A 355 -19.23 16.51 16.51
N ASN A 356 -18.16 17.18 16.95
CA ASN A 356 -17.07 16.53 17.67
C ASN A 356 -17.12 16.94 19.15
N TYR A 357 -16.97 15.96 20.04
CA TYR A 357 -16.81 16.20 21.47
C TYR A 357 -15.46 15.65 21.92
N GLY A 358 -14.60 16.50 22.46
CA GLY A 358 -13.26 16.12 22.94
C GLY A 358 -13.36 15.15 24.11
N VAL A 359 -12.57 14.07 24.05
CA VAL A 359 -12.47 13.08 25.13
C VAL A 359 -11.02 12.73 25.43
N ASP A 360 -10.77 12.40 26.68
CA ASP A 360 -9.52 11.81 27.15
C ASP A 360 -9.79 10.34 27.48
N LEU A 361 -9.05 9.45 26.83
CA LEU A 361 -9.20 8.00 26.96
C LEU A 361 -8.08 7.47 27.85
N SER A 362 -8.46 6.61 28.80
CA SER A 362 -7.51 5.94 29.69
C SER A 362 -7.87 4.47 29.81
N TYR A 363 -6.90 3.64 30.20
CA TYR A 363 -7.14 2.22 30.46
C TYR A 363 -6.42 1.77 31.72
N ASP A 364 -7.17 1.12 32.59
CA ASP A 364 -6.63 0.33 33.69
C ASP A 364 -6.56 -1.14 33.25
N GLU A 365 -5.36 -1.59 32.90
CA GLU A 365 -5.13 -2.96 32.41
C GLU A 365 -5.36 -4.03 33.46
N ALA A 366 -5.08 -3.74 34.73
CA ALA A 366 -5.32 -4.70 35.80
C ALA A 366 -6.83 -4.90 36.04
N ALA A 367 -7.62 -3.83 35.88
CA ALA A 367 -9.07 -3.89 36.01
C ALA A 367 -9.80 -4.27 34.71
N GLY A 368 -9.14 -4.13 33.56
CA GLY A 368 -9.75 -4.26 32.24
C GLY A 368 -10.77 -3.16 31.94
N VAL A 369 -10.51 -1.93 32.42
CA VAL A 369 -11.48 -0.82 32.41
C VAL A 369 -10.97 0.35 31.57
N ILE A 370 -11.78 0.78 30.59
CA ILE A 370 -11.59 2.00 29.81
C ILE A 370 -12.29 3.17 30.50
N GLY A 371 -11.52 4.21 30.82
CA GLY A 371 -12.05 5.51 31.20
C GLY A 371 -12.27 6.38 29.98
N ILE A 372 -13.44 7.01 29.89
CA ILE A 372 -13.76 8.03 28.90
C ILE A 372 -14.12 9.29 29.69
N LYS A 373 -13.29 10.33 29.55
CA LYS A 373 -13.49 11.60 30.25
C LYS A 373 -13.78 12.70 29.24
N GLY A 374 -14.86 13.44 29.45
CA GLY A 374 -15.17 14.60 28.60
C GLY A 374 -14.18 15.74 28.80
N LEU A 375 -13.72 16.33 27.69
CA LEU A 375 -12.89 17.53 27.65
C LEU A 375 -13.72 18.77 27.26
N GLY A 376 -14.69 18.60 26.35
CA GLY A 376 -15.64 19.64 26.00
C GLY A 376 -16.10 19.61 24.55
N GLU A 377 -16.96 20.57 24.19
CA GLU A 377 -17.48 20.74 22.84
C GLU A 377 -16.37 21.16 21.86
N GLY A 378 -16.24 20.45 20.74
CA GLY A 378 -15.28 20.70 19.67
C GLY A 378 -15.94 21.20 18.39
N SER A 379 -15.29 20.91 17.27
CA SER A 379 -15.71 21.32 15.93
C SER A 379 -17.14 20.89 15.62
N GLY A 380 -17.97 21.83 15.16
CA GLY A 380 -19.34 21.58 14.73
C GLY A 380 -20.37 21.30 15.85
N PHE A 381 -19.93 21.10 17.09
CA PHE A 381 -20.81 20.73 18.21
C PHE A 381 -21.69 21.88 18.72
N THR A 382 -21.29 23.13 18.49
CA THR A 382 -21.98 24.34 18.98
C THR A 382 -23.20 24.74 18.13
N SER A 383 -23.50 24.04 17.04
CA SER A 383 -24.70 24.29 16.23
C SER A 383 -25.96 23.78 16.94
N SER A 384 -26.97 24.65 17.11
CA SER A 384 -28.18 24.33 17.87
C SER A 384 -28.98 23.11 17.37
N SER A 385 -28.88 22.72 16.09
CA SER A 385 -29.53 21.50 15.59
C SER A 385 -28.70 20.24 15.86
N LYS A 386 -27.38 20.33 15.69
CA LYS A 386 -26.44 19.24 15.97
C LYS A 386 -26.40 18.91 17.46
N ASN A 387 -26.23 19.93 18.30
CA ASN A 387 -26.14 19.79 19.74
C ASN A 387 -27.38 19.08 20.32
N LYS A 388 -28.59 19.41 19.81
CA LYS A 388 -29.84 18.80 20.28
C LYS A 388 -29.89 17.27 20.18
N VAL A 389 -29.26 16.69 19.17
CA VAL A 389 -29.21 15.23 18.99
C VAL A 389 -27.91 14.63 19.51
N ALA A 390 -26.79 15.35 19.37
CA ALA A 390 -25.46 14.88 19.74
C ALA A 390 -25.20 14.90 21.25
N ALA A 391 -25.56 15.98 21.95
CA ALA A 391 -25.25 16.13 23.37
C ALA A 391 -25.88 15.05 24.25
N PRO A 392 -27.19 14.71 24.09
CA PRO A 392 -27.77 13.62 24.87
C PRO A 392 -27.06 12.28 24.68
N PHE A 393 -26.66 11.95 23.44
CA PHE A 393 -25.93 10.73 23.12
C PHE A 393 -24.55 10.70 23.78
N VAL A 394 -23.78 11.80 23.66
CA VAL A 394 -22.46 11.94 24.28
C VAL A 394 -22.54 11.92 25.81
N ASP A 395 -23.45 12.71 26.39
CA ASP A 395 -23.62 12.79 27.85
C ASP A 395 -23.97 11.42 28.44
N TYR A 396 -24.81 10.63 27.77
CA TYR A 396 -25.15 9.28 28.21
C TYR A 396 -23.92 8.36 28.29
N ILE A 397 -22.97 8.49 27.36
CA ILE A 397 -21.71 7.74 27.38
C ILE A 397 -20.80 8.25 28.53
N LEU A 398 -20.67 9.56 28.69
CA LEU A 398 -19.78 10.14 29.70
C LEU A 398 -20.28 9.89 31.13
N ASP A 399 -21.59 10.02 31.36
CA ASP A 399 -22.21 9.82 32.67
C ASP A 399 -22.07 8.37 33.17
N ASN A 400 -21.99 7.42 32.25
CA ASN A 400 -21.87 5.99 32.53
C ASN A 400 -20.43 5.46 32.47
N ALA A 401 -19.44 6.28 32.11
CA ALA A 401 -18.03 5.90 32.23
C ALA A 401 -17.61 5.68 33.71
N PRO A 402 -16.66 4.79 34.02
CA PRO A 402 -15.85 4.02 33.09
C PRO A 402 -16.46 2.66 32.74
N TYR A 403 -15.90 2.02 31.71
CA TYR A 403 -16.44 0.81 31.08
C TYR A 403 -15.48 -0.37 31.19
N LYS A 404 -15.98 -1.53 31.58
CA LYS A 404 -15.25 -2.79 31.41
C LYS A 404 -15.19 -3.11 29.92
N ALA A 405 -13.99 -3.41 29.42
CA ALA A 405 -13.73 -3.67 28.01
C ALA A 405 -13.61 -5.18 27.74
N THR A 406 -14.34 -5.66 26.73
CA THR A 406 -14.22 -7.03 26.22
C THR A 406 -13.95 -6.97 24.72
N PHE A 407 -12.70 -7.18 24.34
CA PHE A 407 -12.28 -7.20 22.94
C PHE A 407 -12.64 -8.52 22.26
N ASN A 408 -12.75 -8.51 20.92
CA ASN A 408 -12.84 -9.74 20.14
C ASN A 408 -11.64 -10.67 20.38
N ASP A 409 -11.88 -11.96 20.12
CA ASP A 409 -10.84 -12.97 20.05
C ASP A 409 -9.85 -12.65 18.91
N GLY A 410 -8.61 -13.12 19.08
CA GLY A 410 -7.51 -12.84 18.14
C GLY A 410 -6.55 -11.77 18.64
N LYS A 411 -5.50 -11.50 17.84
CA LYS A 411 -4.41 -10.56 18.18
C LYS A 411 -4.74 -9.12 17.82
N ILE A 412 -5.28 -8.95 16.62
CA ILE A 412 -5.74 -7.67 16.10
C ILE A 412 -7.12 -7.39 16.65
N LYS A 413 -7.26 -6.28 17.36
CA LYS A 413 -8.51 -5.86 17.98
C LYS A 413 -9.29 -5.03 16.99
N THR A 414 -10.44 -5.55 16.58
CA THR A 414 -11.34 -4.92 15.59
C THR A 414 -12.74 -4.69 16.15
N GLN A 415 -13.03 -5.23 17.33
CA GLN A 415 -14.28 -5.01 18.04
C GLN A 415 -14.03 -4.96 19.55
N VAL A 416 -14.74 -4.07 20.25
CA VAL A 416 -14.74 -4.01 21.72
C VAL A 416 -16.15 -3.76 22.23
N LYS A 417 -16.61 -4.59 23.17
CA LYS A 417 -17.81 -4.33 23.96
C LYS A 417 -17.43 -3.58 25.22
N LEU A 418 -18.11 -2.47 25.48
CA LEU A 418 -17.93 -1.62 26.64
C LEU A 418 -19.17 -1.70 27.54
N GLU A 419 -19.00 -2.20 28.77
CA GLU A 419 -20.07 -2.37 29.76
C GLU A 419 -19.81 -1.46 30.95
N SER A 420 -20.74 -0.59 31.31
CA SER A 420 -20.52 0.39 32.37
C SER A 420 -20.27 -0.30 33.70
N THR A 421 -19.23 0.16 34.40
CA THR A 421 -18.91 -0.30 35.76
C THR A 421 -19.85 0.28 36.82
N LYS A 422 -20.58 1.35 36.48
CA LYS A 422 -21.60 1.97 37.34
C LYS A 422 -22.94 1.25 37.22
N ASP A 423 -23.32 0.89 35.99
CA ASP A 423 -24.55 0.16 35.69
C ASP A 423 -24.34 -0.80 34.51
N PRO A 424 -24.20 -2.12 34.76
CA PRO A 424 -23.97 -3.10 33.69
C PRO A 424 -25.09 -3.21 32.65
N SER A 425 -26.27 -2.61 32.89
CA SER A 425 -27.32 -2.53 31.87
C SER A 425 -27.00 -1.50 30.78
N VAL A 426 -26.07 -0.58 31.04
CA VAL A 426 -25.54 0.38 30.07
C VAL A 426 -24.31 -0.19 29.38
N TRP A 427 -24.43 -0.49 28.10
CA TRP A 427 -23.35 -1.06 27.31
C TRP A 427 -23.50 -0.73 25.82
N PHE A 428 -22.39 -0.82 25.09
CA PHE A 428 -22.35 -0.67 23.64
C PHE A 428 -21.11 -1.35 23.04
N THR A 429 -21.18 -1.65 21.75
CA THR A 429 -20.08 -2.24 20.99
C THR A 429 -19.50 -1.21 20.02
N LEU A 430 -18.17 -1.22 19.90
CA LEU A 430 -17.43 -0.46 18.88
C LEU A 430 -16.73 -1.41 17.90
N LYS A 431 -16.60 -1.01 16.64
CA LYS A 431 -15.93 -1.75 15.55
C LYS A 431 -15.04 -0.84 14.70
N LEU A 432 -13.90 -1.33 14.23
CA LEU A 432 -13.05 -0.61 13.27
C LEU A 432 -13.68 -0.50 11.89
#